data_AF-A0A382J1W5-F1
#
_entry.id   AF-A0A382J1W5-F1
#
_cell.length_a   1.000
_cell.length_b   1.000
_cell.length_c   1.000
_cell.angle_alpha   90.00
_cell.angle_beta   90.00
_cell.angle_gamma   90.00
#
_symmetry.space_group_name_H-M   'P 1'
#
loop_
_entity.id
_entity.type
_entity.pdbx_description
1 polymer ?
#
loop_
_entity_poly.entity_id
_entity_poly.type
_entity_poly.pdbx_seq_one_letter_code
_entity_poly.pdbx_strand_id
1 'polypeptide(L)' 'MMEVKIVTAQDLAGAVSIIDVCSQRGAFRGEELAGVGRLRETFLAEIQEQQGDAPAPGAVATPQVEEEPAVDTDSDE' A
#
# COMPACT_ATOMS: atom_id res chain seq x y z
N MET A 1 12.01 2.37 -33.64
CA MET A 1 11.81 3.48 -32.68
C MET A 1 11.42 2.86 -31.36
N MET A 2 12.09 3.21 -30.27
CA MET A 2 11.74 2.74 -28.93
C MET A 2 10.63 3.64 -28.40
N GLU A 3 9.47 3.07 -28.08
CA GLU A 3 8.33 3.82 -27.57
C GLU A 3 8.57 4.18 -26.10
N VAL A 4 8.71 5.46 -25.80
CA VAL A 4 8.86 5.95 -24.42
C VAL A 4 7.46 6.05 -23.81
N LYS A 5 7.14 5.15 -22.89
CA LYS A 5 5.91 5.24 -22.09
C LYS A 5 6.15 6.15 -20.89
N ILE A 6 5.27 7.13 -20.73
CA ILE A 6 5.29 8.05 -19.58
C ILE A 6 4.57 7.36 -18.43
N VAL A 7 5.23 7.29 -17.28
CA VAL A 7 4.62 6.89 -16.01
C VAL A 7 4.00 8.14 -15.39
N THR A 8 2.72 8.07 -15.02
CA THR A 8 1.99 9.20 -14.44
C THR A 8 2.02 9.16 -12.91
N ALA A 9 1.73 10.29 -12.26
CA ALA A 9 1.55 10.35 -10.81
C ALA A 9 0.46 9.37 -10.31
N GLN A 10 -0.57 9.08 -11.12
CA GLN A 10 -1.61 8.11 -10.78
C GLN A 10 -1.07 6.67 -10.78
N ASP A 11 -0.18 6.33 -11.71
CA ASP A 11 0.46 5.01 -11.75
C ASP A 11 1.33 4.79 -10.50
N LEU A 12 2.07 5.82 -10.11
CA LEU A 12 2.86 5.80 -8.87
C LEU A 12 1.98 5.67 -7.62
N ALA A 13 0.85 6.38 -7.57
CA ALA A 13 -0.09 6.27 -6.45
C ALA A 13 -0.67 4.85 -6.35
N GLY A 14 -0.97 4.22 -7.49
CA GLY A 14 -1.36 2.81 -7.54
C GLY A 14 -0.27 1.87 -7.00
N ALA A 15 1.00 2.11 -7.35
CA ALA A 15 2.11 1.32 -6.85
C ALA A 15 2.27 1.45 -5.32
N VAL A 16 2.19 2.67 -4.77
CA VAL A 16 2.23 2.92 -3.32
C VAL A 16 1.10 2.17 -2.61
N SER A 17 -0.13 2.27 -3.15
CA SER A 17 -1.29 1.56 -2.61
C SER A 17 -1.08 0.04 -2.55
N ILE A 18 -0.49 -0.56 -3.58
CA ILE A 18 -0.21 -2.00 -3.60
C ILE A 18 0.85 -2.34 -2.55
N ILE A 19 1.92 -1.55 -2.46
CA ILE A 19 2.96 -1.74 -1.44
C ILE A 19 2.35 -1.71 -0.04
N ASP A 20 1.44 -0.79 0.23
CA ASP A 20 0.76 -0.68 1.53
C ASP A 20 -0.05 -1.92 1.86
N VAL A 21 -0.90 -2.38 0.94
CA VAL A 21 -1.71 -3.59 1.13
C VAL A 21 -0.82 -4.82 1.36
N CYS A 22 0.25 -4.98 0.57
CA CYS A 22 1.19 -6.08 0.72
C CYS A 22 1.96 -6.03 2.05
N SER A 23 2.38 -4.84 2.48
CA SER A 23 3.11 -4.65 3.74
C SER A 23 2.23 -4.97 4.94
N GLN A 24 0.97 -4.50 4.95
CA GLN A 24 0.00 -4.79 6.01
C GLN A 24 -0.33 -6.29 6.10
N ARG A 25 -0.33 -7.00 4.97
CA ARG A 25 -0.55 -8.45 4.92
C ARG A 25 0.70 -9.28 5.24
N GLY A 26 1.84 -8.66 5.53
CA GLY A 26 3.09 -9.37 5.81
C GLY A 26 3.66 -10.09 4.59
N ALA A 27 3.39 -9.59 3.37
CA ALA A 27 3.88 -10.21 2.13
C ALA A 27 5.41 -10.02 1.92
N PHE A 28 6.03 -9.12 2.68
CA PHE A 28 7.47 -8.86 2.67
C PHE A 28 8.12 -9.36 3.94
N ARG A 29 9.33 -9.91 3.84
CA ARG A 29 10.13 -10.30 5.01
C ARG A 29 10.67 -9.06 5.72
N GLY A 30 10.98 -9.20 7.01
CA GLY A 30 11.53 -8.10 7.80
C GLY A 30 12.81 -7.47 7.21
N GLU A 31 13.66 -8.28 6.60
CA GLU A 31 14.89 -7.82 5.92
C GLU A 31 14.60 -6.98 4.66
N GLU A 32 13.45 -7.18 4.01
CA GLU A 32 13.05 -6.49 2.78
C GLU A 32 12.33 -5.18 3.07
N LEU A 33 11.65 -5.07 4.22
CA LEU A 33 10.81 -3.92 4.58
C LEU A 33 11.56 -2.59 4.52
N ALA A 34 12.85 -2.56 4.89
CA ALA A 34 13.64 -1.34 4.79
C ALA A 34 13.82 -0.87 3.33
N GLY A 35 14.00 -1.81 2.39
CA GLY A 35 14.10 -1.51 0.96
C GLY A 35 12.75 -1.11 0.37
N VAL A 36 11.70 -1.86 0.71
CA VAL A 36 10.33 -1.58 0.26
C VAL A 36 9.83 -0.22 0.74
N GLY A 37 10.09 0.11 2.01
CA GLY A 37 9.73 1.40 2.60
C GLY A 37 10.38 2.58 1.88
N ARG A 38 11.69 2.50 1.58
CA ARG A 38 12.39 3.54 0.81
C ARG A 38 11.83 3.74 -0.60
N LEU A 39 11.45 2.65 -1.27
CA LEU A 39 10.86 2.74 -2.61
C LEU A 39 9.49 3.41 -2.56
N ARG A 40 8.68 3.04 -1.58
CA ARG A 40 7.38 3.68 -1.33
C ARG A 40 7.51 5.18 -1.07
N GLU A 41 8.46 5.59 -0.23
CA GLU A 41 8.74 7.00 0.06
C GLU A 41 9.18 7.76 -1.19
N THR A 42 10.00 7.14 -2.04
CA THR A 42 10.44 7.73 -3.31
C THR A 42 9.25 8.00 -4.22
N PHE A 43 8.35 7.02 -4.40
CA PHE A 43 7.15 7.21 -5.19
C PHE A 43 6.24 8.29 -4.63
N LEU A 44 6.07 8.36 -3.31
CA LEU A 44 5.29 9.43 -2.67
C LEU A 44 5.90 10.81 -2.92
N ALA A 45 7.23 10.95 -2.89
CA ALA A 45 7.90 12.21 -3.18
C ALA A 45 7.66 12.64 -4.64
N GLU A 46 7.81 11.72 -5.59
CA GLU A 46 7.55 11.99 -7.01
C GLU A 46 6.09 12.37 -7.29
N ILE A 47 5.13 11.72 -6.61
CA ILE A 47 3.71 12.08 -6.72
C ILE A 47 3.49 13.51 -6.24
N GLN A 48 4.07 13.90 -5.10
CA GLN A 48 3.94 15.25 -4.55
C GLN A 48 4.60 16.29 -5.48
N GLU A 49 5.76 15.98 -6.04
CA GLU A 49 6.46 16.87 -6.98
C GLU A 49 5.67 17.06 -8.29
N GLN A 50 5.07 15.99 -8.81
CA GLN A 50 4.27 16.03 -10.05
C GLN A 50 2.90 16.71 -9.86
N GLN A 51 2.31 16.65 -8.67
CA GLN A 51 0.98 17.20 -8.39
C GLN A 51 1.01 18.67 -7.97
N GLY A 52 2.16 19.21 -7.54
CA GLY A 52 2.17 20.47 -6.78
C GLY A 52 1.33 20.32 -5.50
N ASP A 53 0.99 21.40 -4.80
CA ASP A 53 0.20 21.40 -3.53
C ASP A 53 -1.26 20.89 -3.65
N ALA A 54 -1.56 20.02 -4.62
CA ALA A 54 -2.86 19.40 -4.78
C ALA A 54 -3.03 18.21 -3.81
N PRO A 55 -4.15 18.14 -3.07
CA PRO A 55 -4.36 17.12 -2.05
C PRO A 55 -4.53 15.72 -2.67
N ALA A 56 -3.88 14.74 -2.04
CA ALA A 56 -3.85 13.35 -2.47
C ALA A 56 -5.26 12.73 -2.61
N PRO A 57 -5.58 12.02 -3.70
CA PRO A 57 -6.82 11.28 -3.82
C PRO A 57 -6.77 9.98 -3.01
N GLY A 58 -7.70 9.87 -2.07
CA GLY A 58 -8.42 8.65 -1.70
C GLY A 58 -7.57 7.41 -1.42
N ALA A 59 -7.26 7.22 -0.12
CA ALA A 59 -6.95 5.92 0.44
C ALA A 59 -7.95 4.88 -0.07
N VAL A 60 -7.47 3.90 -0.82
CA VAL A 60 -8.27 2.73 -1.20
C VAL A 60 -8.76 2.07 0.09
N ALA A 61 -10.07 1.81 0.15
CA ALA A 61 -10.65 1.06 1.25
C ALA A 61 -10.02 -0.34 1.28
N THR A 62 -9.17 -0.58 2.27
CA THR A 62 -8.73 -1.92 2.63
C THR A 62 -9.98 -2.72 2.99
N PRO A 63 -10.22 -3.89 2.37
CA PRO A 63 -11.28 -4.78 2.80
C PRO A 63 -10.98 -5.19 4.25
N GLN A 64 -11.80 -4.72 5.19
CA GLN A 64 -11.78 -5.22 6.56
C GLN A 64 -12.25 -6.67 6.50
N VAL A 65 -11.32 -7.60 6.75
CA VAL A 65 -11.70 -8.98 7.06
C VAL A 65 -12.31 -8.92 8.44
N GLU A 66 -13.63 -9.07 8.50
CA GLU A 66 -14.41 -9.18 9.73
C GLU A 66 -13.93 -10.43 10.46
N GLU A 67 -13.28 -10.22 11.61
CA GLU A 67 -12.84 -11.28 12.50
C GLU A 67 -14.11 -11.91 13.11
N GLU A 68 -14.51 -13.09 12.61
CA GLU A 68 -15.55 -13.88 13.28
C GLU A 68 -15.07 -14.21 14.69
N PRO A 69 -15.83 -13.86 15.75
CA PRO A 69 -15.40 -14.11 17.12
C PRO A 69 -15.34 -15.62 17.36
N ALA A 70 -14.19 -16.07 17.88
CA ALA A 70 -14.01 -17.41 18.39
C ALA A 70 -15.09 -17.69 19.45
N VAL A 71 -15.90 -18.71 19.20
CA VAL A 71 -16.83 -19.26 20.21
C VAL A 71 -16.00 -19.92 21.29
N ASP A 72 -15.94 -19.26 22.45
CA ASP A 72 -15.41 -19.82 23.68
C ASP A 72 -16.41 -20.88 24.17
N THR A 73 -16.12 -22.16 23.91
CA THR A 73 -16.87 -23.27 24.50
C THR A 73 -16.24 -23.62 25.83
N ASP A 74 -16.34 -22.72 26.80
CA ASP A 74 -16.26 -23.10 28.22
C ASP A 74 -17.66 -23.61 28.61
N SER A 75 -17.83 -24.91 28.44
CA SER A 75 -18.99 -25.62 28.97
C SER A 75 -18.52 -26.36 30.22
N ASP A 76 -18.68 -25.69 31.37
CA ASP A 76 -18.83 -26.28 32.69
C ASP A 76 -19.78 -27.49 32.62
N GLU A 77 -19.29 -28.69 32.98
CA GLU A 77 -19.98 -29.68 33.84
C GLU A 77 -18.99 -30.69 34.45
#